data_AF-A0A814SYA9-F1
#
_entry.id   AF-A0A814SYA9-F1
#
_cell.length_a   1.000
_cell.length_b   1.000
_cell.length_c   1.000
_cell.angle_alpha   90.00
_cell.angle_beta   90.00
_cell.angle_gamma   90.00
#
_symmetry.space_group_name_H-M   'P 1'
#
loop_
_entity.id
_entity.type
_entity.pdbx_description
1 polymer ?
#
loop_
_entity_poly.entity_id
_entity_poly.type
_entity_poly.pdbx_seq_one_letter_code
_entity_poly.pdbx_strand_id
1 'polypeptide(L)'
;MSGCNAVDWHAGGSSGCTIRQCSYYPPKYASHSGWEVWAIKTETSTTTTLVWVKVASEGLMGDVNCAEVGSDNLVIWSDCESACLALSSCNAIDFSYGGTQCTYRHCTTYPPNYQSENGWDVWVITTGTSTSTNTTTTTTVNPCTLSTYRWNTTGITVWDSSHIGYITDMYFDSNDTSYIVDVGKAVVWKLLKNAATATVIAGQLGSDGSNASQLYNPQGVYVDSKSNVYVSDCVNDRIQKYINGSTVGITIAGVCRSRGLALNQLSCSRNLVIDSTDRYVYIVDGNNNRVMRYQTNSTSGTNGVVAAGSNTAGNGITQLRAPWGIQYLPTISNYLYITNYDGHSVMRWIPSASSGEFIAGTPGTSGSTATTLSSPRGIKLDSYLNMFVADYGNHRVQMFCQNNRTAITVAGTGASGTSATQLDNPDGIAFDSSMNLYVVDAGNGRVQKFLKL
;
A
#
# COMPACT_ATOMS: atom_id res chain seq x y z
N MET A 1 22.99 17.24 45.77
CA MET A 1 21.96 16.97 46.79
C MET A 1 21.26 15.69 46.39
N SER A 2 21.20 14.78 47.34
CA SER A 2 20.90 13.35 47.26
C SER A 2 19.42 13.03 47.18
N GLY A 3 19.08 11.95 46.47
CA GLY A 3 17.92 11.11 46.75
C GLY A 3 16.67 11.37 45.92
N CYS A 4 16.36 10.46 45.01
CA CYS A 4 15.01 9.89 44.98
C CYS A 4 15.18 8.39 45.09
N ASN A 5 14.98 7.91 46.32
CA ASN A 5 14.85 6.50 46.65
C ASN A 5 13.58 5.94 46.01
N ALA A 6 13.65 4.64 45.72
CA ALA A 6 12.58 3.65 45.64
C ALA A 6 11.12 4.14 45.66
N VAL A 7 10.34 3.57 44.73
CA VAL A 7 8.88 3.43 44.93
C VAL A 7 8.67 2.68 46.25
N ASP A 8 8.18 3.39 47.26
CA ASP A 8 7.84 2.85 48.57
C ASP A 8 6.57 2.00 48.42
N TRP A 9 6.65 0.74 48.83
CA TRP A 9 5.52 -0.19 48.83
C TRP A 9 4.93 -0.22 50.23
N HIS A 10 3.75 0.38 50.41
CA HIS A 10 2.94 0.08 51.58
C HIS A 10 2.10 -1.17 51.30
N ALA A 11 2.46 -2.28 51.95
CA ALA A 11 1.56 -3.40 52.13
C ALA A 11 0.50 -3.00 53.17
N GLY A 12 -0.57 -2.35 52.71
CA GLY A 12 -1.79 -2.11 53.48
C GLY A 12 -2.82 -3.14 53.10
N GLY A 13 -3.01 -4.16 53.95
CA GLY A 13 -3.94 -5.24 53.70
C GLY A 13 -5.39 -4.77 53.57
N SER A 14 -6.03 -5.08 52.45
CA SER A 14 -7.35 -5.70 52.35
C SER A 14 -7.74 -5.71 50.88
N SER A 15 -8.22 -6.87 50.43
CA SER A 15 -8.72 -7.17 49.09
C SER A 15 -9.60 -6.06 48.50
N GLY A 16 -9.13 -5.43 47.42
CA GLY A 16 -9.91 -4.54 46.57
C GLY A 16 -9.09 -4.00 45.39
N CYS A 17 -9.62 -4.11 44.17
CA CYS A 17 -9.09 -3.40 43.00
C CYS A 17 -9.15 -1.89 43.27
N THR A 18 -8.02 -1.18 43.18
CA THR A 18 -7.99 0.29 43.24
C THR A 18 -7.46 0.85 41.93
N ILE A 19 -8.32 1.51 41.16
CA ILE A 19 -7.90 2.32 40.02
C ILE A 19 -7.38 3.66 40.58
N ARG A 20 -6.07 3.92 40.46
CA ARG A 20 -5.55 5.28 40.66
C ARG A 20 -5.54 5.99 39.32
N GLN A 21 -6.49 6.90 39.16
CA GLN A 21 -6.52 7.86 38.06
C GLN A 21 -5.27 8.76 38.17
N CYS A 22 -4.38 8.71 37.18
CA CYS A 22 -3.28 9.67 37.10
C CYS A 22 -3.82 10.98 36.50
N SER A 23 -3.82 12.04 37.30
CA SER A 23 -4.32 13.36 36.94
C SER A 23 -3.47 14.01 35.84
N TYR A 24 -4.13 14.38 34.74
CA TYR A 24 -3.97 15.60 33.94
C TYR A 24 -2.56 16.23 33.83
N TYR A 25 -1.94 16.14 32.65
CA TYR A 25 -0.83 17.02 32.25
C TYR A 25 -1.38 18.24 31.48
N PRO A 26 -1.04 19.49 31.87
CA PRO A 26 -1.42 20.67 31.09
C PRO A 26 -0.48 20.86 29.88
N PRO A 27 -0.97 21.44 28.77
CA PRO A 27 -0.25 21.49 27.51
C PRO A 27 0.77 22.63 27.50
N LYS A 28 2.08 22.32 27.45
CA LYS A 28 3.10 23.26 26.98
C LYS A 28 4.22 22.54 26.22
N TYR A 29 4.25 22.79 24.91
CA TYR A 29 5.37 22.71 23.97
C TYR A 29 6.31 21.49 24.06
N ALA A 30 6.13 20.53 23.15
CA ALA A 30 7.01 20.31 21.99
C ALA A 30 6.60 19.00 21.32
N SER A 31 6.66 18.98 20.00
CA SER A 31 6.64 17.78 19.15
C SER A 31 7.32 16.59 19.84
N HIS A 32 6.65 15.44 19.94
CA HIS A 32 7.13 14.07 19.76
C HIS A 32 5.93 13.12 19.94
N SER A 33 5.90 12.05 19.16
CA SER A 33 5.00 10.89 19.18
C SER A 33 4.30 10.61 20.52
N GLY A 34 2.97 10.60 20.55
CA GLY A 34 2.17 10.19 21.71
C GLY A 34 1.54 8.82 21.48
N TRP A 35 2.06 7.80 22.15
CA TRP A 35 1.43 6.49 22.34
C TRP A 35 0.71 6.51 23.68
N GLU A 36 -0.51 5.99 23.75
CA GLU A 36 -1.11 5.65 25.05
C GLU A 36 -0.96 4.18 25.33
N VAL A 37 -0.56 3.89 26.56
CA VAL A 37 -0.34 2.54 27.07
C VAL A 37 -1.12 2.44 28.37
N TRP A 38 -2.17 1.62 28.36
CA TRP A 38 -2.96 1.35 29.55
C TRP A 38 -2.49 0.04 30.18
N ALA A 39 -2.16 0.10 31.47
CA ALA A 39 -1.79 -1.04 32.28
C ALA A 39 -2.89 -1.27 33.33
N ILE A 40 -3.59 -2.40 33.22
CA ILE A 40 -4.51 -2.83 34.28
C ILE A 40 -3.73 -3.78 35.19
N LYS A 41 -3.66 -3.43 36.48
CA LYS A 41 -3.11 -4.29 37.53
C LYS A 41 -4.26 -5.07 38.16
N THR A 42 -4.24 -6.39 38.05
CA THR A 42 -5.07 -7.26 38.89
C THR A 42 -4.18 -7.97 39.90
N GLU A 43 -4.53 -7.83 41.19
CA GLU A 43 -3.87 -8.54 42.29
C GLU A 43 -4.75 -9.70 42.74
N THR A 44 -4.19 -10.91 42.73
CA THR A 44 -4.67 -12.01 43.57
C THR A 44 -3.60 -12.34 44.61
N SER A 45 -3.94 -13.10 45.65
CA SER A 45 -3.04 -13.39 46.78
C SER A 45 -1.73 -14.10 46.43
N THR A 46 -1.50 -14.51 45.18
CA THR A 46 -0.29 -15.22 44.75
C THR A 46 0.33 -14.75 43.44
N THR A 47 -0.29 -13.86 42.66
CA THR A 47 0.30 -13.34 41.41
C THR A 47 -0.19 -11.92 41.06
N THR A 48 0.69 -11.13 40.43
CA THR A 48 0.36 -9.85 39.80
C THR A 48 0.37 -10.03 38.28
N THR A 49 -0.73 -9.70 37.61
CA THR A 49 -0.80 -9.70 36.15
C THR A 49 -0.93 -8.26 35.65
N LEU A 50 -0.09 -7.90 34.67
CA LEU A 50 -0.13 -6.64 33.95
C LEU A 50 -0.67 -6.92 32.55
N VAL A 51 -1.87 -6.42 32.25
CA VAL A 51 -2.44 -6.48 30.89
C VAL A 51 -2.17 -5.16 30.20
N TRP A 52 -1.52 -5.24 29.04
CA TRP A 52 -1.26 -4.12 28.16
C TRP A 52 -2.23 -4.20 26.99
N VAL A 53 -3.10 -3.20 26.82
CA VAL A 53 -4.02 -3.13 25.69
C VAL A 53 -3.55 -2.05 24.73
N LYS A 54 -3.34 -2.42 23.47
CA LYS A 54 -3.05 -1.48 22.38
C LYS A 54 -4.32 -1.30 21.56
N VAL A 55 -4.95 -0.14 21.67
CA VAL A 55 -6.08 0.25 20.82
C VAL A 55 -5.54 1.09 19.68
N ALA A 56 -5.79 0.67 18.44
CA ALA A 56 -5.55 1.49 17.26
C ALA A 56 -6.92 1.92 16.71
N SER A 57 -7.17 3.22 16.63
CA SER A 57 -8.36 3.74 15.96
C SER A 57 -7.96 4.87 15.01
N GLU A 58 -8.59 4.88 13.82
CA GLU A 58 -8.60 6.02 12.91
C GLU A 58 -9.92 6.78 13.14
N GLY A 59 -9.84 7.92 13.82
CA GLY A 59 -10.99 8.80 14.10
C GLY A 59 -10.94 9.41 15.49
N LEU A 60 -11.63 10.54 15.69
CA LEU A 60 -11.86 11.12 17.01
C LEU A 60 -12.62 10.08 17.86
N MET A 61 -11.92 9.34 18.72
CA MET A 61 -12.60 8.54 19.74
C MET A 61 -13.29 9.51 20.70
N GLY A 62 -14.59 9.30 20.92
CA GLY A 62 -15.19 9.66 22.20
C GLY A 62 -14.54 8.86 23.33
N ASP A 63 -14.71 9.32 24.57
CA ASP A 63 -14.08 8.72 25.75
C ASP A 63 -14.27 7.19 25.79
N VAL A 64 -13.18 6.44 26.05
CA VAL A 64 -13.25 4.99 26.26
C VAL A 64 -13.80 4.76 27.67
N ASN A 65 -14.96 4.13 27.76
CA ASN A 65 -15.64 3.86 29.01
C ASN A 65 -15.39 2.41 29.47
N CYS A 66 -15.07 2.26 30.75
CA CYS A 66 -14.88 0.98 31.42
C CYS A 66 -15.84 0.91 32.61
N ALA A 67 -16.59 -0.17 32.74
CA ALA A 67 -17.43 -0.41 33.92
C ALA A 67 -17.20 -1.80 34.49
N GLU A 68 -17.15 -1.88 35.83
CA GLU A 68 -17.16 -3.13 36.59
C GLU A 68 -18.61 -3.64 36.64
N VAL A 69 -18.84 -4.88 36.18
CA VAL A 69 -20.17 -5.52 36.26
C VAL A 69 -20.07 -6.70 37.21
N GLY A 70 -19.92 -6.39 38.50
CA GLY A 70 -19.69 -7.35 39.58
C GLY A 70 -18.21 -7.53 39.92
N SER A 71 -17.91 -8.43 40.86
CA SER A 71 -16.57 -8.59 41.46
C SER A 71 -15.49 -9.08 40.50
N ASP A 72 -15.86 -9.62 39.33
CA ASP A 72 -14.94 -10.38 38.47
C ASP A 72 -15.10 -10.10 36.96
N ASN A 73 -15.93 -9.14 36.55
CA ASN A 73 -16.20 -8.86 35.14
C ASN A 73 -15.89 -7.40 34.79
N LEU A 74 -15.07 -7.21 33.74
CA LEU A 74 -14.75 -5.91 33.16
C LEU A 74 -15.36 -5.83 31.76
N VAL A 75 -16.17 -4.81 31.51
CA VAL A 75 -16.70 -4.51 30.19
C VAL A 75 -16.03 -3.25 29.66
N ILE A 76 -15.51 -3.33 28.44
CA ILE A 76 -14.92 -2.19 27.71
C ILE A 76 -15.78 -1.94 26.47
N TRP A 77 -16.21 -0.69 26.28
CA TRP A 77 -16.88 -0.26 25.06
C TRP A 77 -16.43 1.13 24.63
N SER A 78 -16.68 1.46 23.36
CA SER A 78 -16.48 2.80 22.81
C SER A 78 -17.83 3.39 22.41
N ASP A 79 -18.13 4.62 22.83
CA ASP A 79 -19.36 5.30 22.41
C ASP A 79 -19.18 5.87 21.00
N CYS A 80 -19.67 5.14 20.00
CA CYS A 80 -19.90 5.70 18.66
C CYS A 80 -21.29 6.33 18.61
N GLU A 81 -21.41 7.61 18.96
CA GLU A 81 -22.60 8.39 18.61
C GLU A 81 -22.64 8.63 17.10
N SER A 82 -23.37 7.77 16.37
CA SER A 82 -24.33 8.10 15.30
C SER A 82 -24.55 6.95 14.30
N ALA A 83 -25.13 5.81 14.73
CA ALA A 83 -25.89 4.89 13.86
C ALA A 83 -26.55 3.70 14.61
N CYS A 84 -27.06 3.85 15.83
CA CYS A 84 -27.78 2.76 16.52
C CYS A 84 -29.11 3.24 17.12
N LEU A 85 -30.03 3.70 16.27
CA LEU A 85 -31.45 3.67 16.62
C LEU A 85 -32.05 2.37 16.09
N ALA A 86 -32.52 1.56 17.04
CA ALA A 86 -33.38 0.38 16.87
C ALA A 86 -32.74 -0.94 16.35
N LEU A 87 -31.85 -1.57 17.14
CA LEU A 87 -31.73 -3.03 17.16
C LEU A 87 -31.40 -3.50 18.60
N SER A 88 -32.30 -4.28 19.20
CA SER A 88 -32.21 -4.79 20.58
C SER A 88 -31.22 -5.95 20.77
N SER A 89 -30.11 -5.96 20.03
CA SER A 89 -29.07 -6.97 20.17
C SER A 89 -27.82 -6.57 19.39
N CYS A 90 -26.84 -5.94 20.03
CA CYS A 90 -25.45 -5.97 19.57
C CYS A 90 -24.41 -5.58 20.64
N ASN A 91 -23.28 -6.30 20.55
CA ASN A 91 -21.90 -5.89 20.81
C ASN A 91 -21.46 -5.64 22.26
N ALA A 92 -21.19 -6.74 22.97
CA ALA A 92 -20.26 -6.76 24.10
C ALA A 92 -19.34 -7.99 23.96
N ILE A 93 -18.05 -7.83 24.25
CA ILE A 93 -17.20 -8.96 24.63
C ILE A 93 -17.48 -9.21 26.11
N ASP A 94 -18.19 -10.29 26.41
CA ASP A 94 -18.53 -10.67 27.78
C ASP A 94 -17.49 -11.68 28.29
N PHE A 95 -16.90 -11.42 29.45
CA PHE A 95 -16.02 -12.35 30.15
C PHE A 95 -16.68 -12.70 31.47
N SER A 96 -17.06 -13.96 31.68
CA SER A 96 -17.56 -14.44 32.97
C SER A 96 -16.60 -15.44 33.60
N TYR A 97 -16.24 -15.24 34.87
CA TYR A 97 -15.42 -16.18 35.64
C TYR A 97 -16.31 -17.17 36.42
N GLY A 98 -16.23 -18.46 36.09
CA GLY A 98 -16.93 -19.51 36.81
C GLY A 98 -16.13 -20.81 36.80
N GLY A 99 -15.31 -21.03 37.84
CA GLY A 99 -14.70 -22.33 38.19
C GLY A 99 -13.88 -23.05 37.10
N THR A 100 -12.55 -23.07 37.25
CA THR A 100 -11.52 -23.84 36.51
C THR A 100 -11.60 -24.00 34.97
N GLN A 101 -12.60 -23.45 34.26
CA GLN A 101 -12.67 -23.42 32.79
C GLN A 101 -13.35 -22.14 32.30
N CYS A 102 -12.70 -21.45 31.34
CA CYS A 102 -13.34 -20.36 30.58
C CYS A 102 -14.13 -20.96 29.41
N THR A 103 -15.41 -20.62 29.26
CA THR A 103 -16.19 -20.93 28.04
C THR A 103 -16.43 -19.65 27.24
N TYR A 104 -16.10 -19.69 25.94
CA TYR A 104 -16.34 -18.62 24.98
C TYR A 104 -17.67 -18.83 24.25
N ARG A 105 -18.44 -17.75 24.01
CA ARG A 105 -19.60 -17.77 23.09
C ARG A 105 -19.29 -16.90 21.86
N HIS A 106 -19.14 -17.58 20.73
CA HIS A 106 -19.10 -16.96 19.39
C HIS A 106 -20.53 -16.65 18.94
N CYS A 107 -20.83 -15.42 18.52
CA CYS A 107 -22.08 -15.13 17.79
C CYS A 107 -21.84 -15.33 16.29
N THR A 108 -22.51 -16.30 15.67
CA THR A 108 -22.25 -16.76 14.30
C THR A 108 -23.32 -16.37 13.27
N THR A 109 -24.19 -15.39 13.51
CA THR A 109 -25.19 -14.97 12.52
C THR A 109 -25.00 -13.52 12.10
N TYR A 110 -24.47 -13.33 10.89
CA TYR A 110 -24.52 -12.06 10.15
C TYR A 110 -25.83 -12.00 9.34
N PRO A 111 -26.50 -10.84 9.23
CA PRO A 111 -27.63 -10.67 8.31
C PRO A 111 -27.16 -10.82 6.85
N PRO A 112 -28.03 -11.24 5.91
CA PRO A 112 -27.64 -11.55 4.53
C PRO A 112 -27.06 -10.40 3.68
N ASN A 113 -26.97 -9.17 4.19
CA ASN A 113 -26.67 -7.97 3.39
C ASN A 113 -25.59 -7.05 3.96
N TYR A 114 -24.63 -7.56 4.75
CA TYR A 114 -23.52 -6.74 5.27
C TYR A 114 -22.18 -7.20 4.68
N GLN A 115 -21.56 -6.38 3.83
CA GLN A 115 -20.19 -6.54 3.37
C GLN A 115 -19.27 -5.73 4.28
N SER A 116 -18.28 -6.38 4.92
CA SER A 116 -17.32 -5.72 5.77
C SER A 116 -16.28 -4.97 4.93
N GLU A 117 -16.42 -3.65 4.83
CA GLU A 117 -15.30 -2.77 4.51
C GLU A 117 -14.45 -2.60 5.78
N ASN A 118 -13.14 -2.75 5.65
CA ASN A 118 -12.12 -2.57 6.69
C ASN A 118 -11.90 -3.80 7.60
N GLY A 119 -10.81 -4.52 7.30
CA GLY A 119 -10.30 -5.62 8.11
C GLY A 119 -9.87 -5.12 9.49
N TRP A 120 -10.47 -5.72 10.51
CA TRP A 120 -10.06 -5.57 11.90
C TRP A 120 -9.19 -6.77 12.31
N ASP A 121 -8.03 -6.51 12.90
CA ASP A 121 -7.25 -7.53 13.60
C ASP A 121 -7.74 -7.65 15.05
N VAL A 122 -8.12 -8.86 15.48
CA VAL A 122 -8.45 -9.19 16.87
C VAL A 122 -7.24 -9.86 17.53
N TRP A 123 -6.79 -9.36 18.68
CA TRP A 123 -5.71 -9.96 19.47
C TRP A 123 -6.29 -10.78 20.63
N VAL A 124 -5.88 -12.06 20.73
CA VAL A 124 -6.25 -12.97 21.82
C VAL A 124 -5.04 -13.21 22.72
N ILE A 125 -5.17 -12.98 24.02
CA ILE A 125 -4.18 -13.40 25.02
C ILE A 125 -4.79 -14.51 25.88
N THR A 126 -4.20 -15.70 25.86
CA THR A 126 -4.53 -16.81 26.76
C THR A 126 -3.49 -16.91 27.87
N THR A 127 -3.91 -16.94 29.13
CA THR A 127 -3.07 -17.35 30.27
C THR A 127 -3.57 -18.69 30.78
N GLY A 128 -2.79 -19.75 30.59
CA GLY A 128 -3.03 -21.05 31.20
C GLY A 128 -2.06 -21.30 32.35
N THR A 129 -2.57 -21.73 33.51
CA THR A 129 -1.78 -22.29 34.60
C THR A 129 -1.53 -23.78 34.36
N SER A 130 -0.33 -24.16 33.90
CA SER A 130 0.19 -25.52 34.08
C SER A 130 1.73 -25.51 34.09
N THR A 131 2.32 -26.24 35.02
CA THR A 131 3.77 -26.46 35.17
C THR A 131 4.37 -27.38 34.08
N SER A 132 3.87 -27.27 32.86
CA SER A 132 4.52 -27.74 31.65
C SER A 132 5.00 -26.50 30.92
N THR A 133 6.25 -26.49 30.46
CA THR A 133 6.80 -25.45 29.57
C THR A 133 5.93 -25.32 28.31
N ASN A 134 4.86 -24.55 28.39
CA ASN A 134 4.03 -24.16 27.27
C ASN A 134 4.62 -22.86 26.75
N THR A 135 5.58 -23.02 25.85
CA THR A 135 6.01 -21.98 24.91
C THR A 135 4.80 -21.57 24.09
N THR A 136 4.16 -20.48 24.49
CA THR A 136 3.09 -19.86 23.71
C THR A 136 3.69 -19.37 22.40
N THR A 137 3.59 -20.20 21.37
CA THR A 137 3.99 -19.86 20.01
C THR A 137 2.86 -19.02 19.43
N THR A 138 3.01 -17.69 19.48
CA THR A 138 2.29 -16.81 18.56
C THR A 138 2.74 -17.17 17.16
N THR A 139 1.98 -18.02 16.47
CA THR A 139 2.13 -18.19 15.03
C THR A 139 1.57 -16.96 14.37
N THR A 140 2.41 -15.93 14.20
CA THR A 140 2.23 -14.99 13.10
C THR A 140 2.17 -15.84 11.84
N VAL A 141 0.98 -16.01 11.27
CA VAL A 141 0.87 -16.71 10.00
C VAL A 141 1.54 -15.80 8.99
N ASN A 142 2.78 -16.13 8.64
CA ASN A 142 3.50 -15.41 7.61
C ASN A 142 2.67 -15.55 6.33
N PRO A 143 2.17 -14.47 5.71
CA PRO A 143 1.35 -14.57 4.50
C PRO A 143 2.07 -15.30 3.37
N CYS A 144 3.40 -15.25 3.37
CA CYS A 144 4.28 -15.98 2.44
C CYS A 144 4.21 -17.50 2.60
N THR A 145 3.69 -17.99 3.73
CA THR A 145 3.49 -19.42 4.02
C THR A 145 2.04 -19.85 3.88
N LEU A 146 1.10 -18.91 3.66
CA LEU A 146 -0.26 -19.26 3.26
C LEU A 146 -0.20 -19.90 1.88
N SER A 147 -0.79 -21.09 1.75
CA SER A 147 -0.92 -21.80 0.47
C SER A 147 -1.69 -20.99 -0.59
N THR A 148 -2.35 -19.89 -0.20
CA THR A 148 -3.23 -19.05 -1.02
C THR A 148 -2.52 -17.96 -1.83
N TYR A 149 -1.20 -17.76 -1.66
CA TYR A 149 -0.39 -16.81 -2.43
C TYR A 149 0.51 -17.51 -3.43
N ARG A 150 -0.12 -18.24 -4.35
CA ARG A 150 0.57 -18.93 -5.43
C ARG A 150 -0.11 -18.61 -6.74
N TRP A 151 0.71 -18.52 -7.77
CA TRP A 151 0.25 -18.45 -9.14
C TRP A 151 0.77 -19.68 -9.88
N ASN A 152 0.10 -20.03 -10.96
CA ASN A 152 0.66 -20.99 -11.90
C ASN A 152 2.04 -20.48 -12.39
N THR A 153 2.92 -21.41 -12.75
CA THR A 153 4.26 -21.05 -13.24
C THR A 153 4.26 -20.72 -14.73
N THR A 154 3.18 -21.08 -15.43
CA THR A 154 3.00 -20.91 -16.88
C THR A 154 2.04 -19.75 -17.15
N GLY A 155 2.56 -18.66 -17.68
CA GLY A 155 1.78 -17.52 -18.12
C GLY A 155 0.96 -17.83 -19.37
N ILE A 156 -0.21 -17.21 -19.45
CA ILE A 156 -1.09 -17.22 -20.62
C ILE A 156 -0.92 -15.87 -21.31
N THR A 157 -0.46 -15.87 -22.55
CA THR A 157 -0.41 -14.65 -23.36
C THR A 157 -1.83 -14.16 -23.60
N VAL A 158 -2.17 -13.02 -23.03
CA VAL A 158 -3.49 -12.40 -23.22
C VAL A 158 -3.46 -11.28 -24.25
N TRP A 159 -2.25 -10.77 -24.55
CA TRP A 159 -2.00 -9.74 -25.57
C TRP A 159 -0.59 -9.93 -26.15
N ASP A 160 -0.41 -9.73 -27.45
CA ASP A 160 0.86 -9.89 -28.15
C ASP A 160 1.08 -8.83 -29.25
N SER A 161 2.25 -8.88 -29.89
CA SER A 161 2.71 -7.96 -30.94
C SER A 161 1.81 -7.87 -32.18
N SER A 162 0.80 -8.74 -32.33
CA SER A 162 -0.20 -8.62 -33.40
C SER A 162 -1.28 -7.56 -33.09
N HIS A 163 -1.37 -7.09 -31.83
CA HIS A 163 -2.39 -6.14 -31.36
C HIS A 163 -1.81 -4.82 -30.81
N ILE A 164 -0.51 -4.74 -30.51
CA ILE A 164 0.13 -3.70 -29.66
C ILE A 164 1.61 -3.50 -30.04
N GLY A 165 2.13 -2.28 -29.85
CA GLY A 165 3.55 -1.95 -29.95
C GLY A 165 4.35 -2.25 -28.67
N TYR A 166 5.28 -1.38 -28.29
CA TYR A 166 6.03 -1.48 -27.03
C TYR A 166 5.14 -1.04 -25.85
N ILE A 167 4.89 -1.93 -24.88
CA ILE A 167 4.07 -1.64 -23.69
C ILE A 167 4.96 -1.37 -22.49
N THR A 168 4.64 -0.34 -21.72
CA THR A 168 5.37 0.00 -20.49
C THR A 168 4.55 -0.22 -19.23
N ASP A 169 3.24 0.04 -19.25
CA ASP A 169 2.41 -0.04 -18.05
C ASP A 169 1.00 -0.55 -18.32
N MET A 170 0.39 -1.10 -17.29
CA MET A 170 -1.01 -1.52 -17.30
C MET A 170 -1.69 -1.28 -15.96
N TYR A 171 -2.98 -0.95 -16.02
CA TYR A 171 -3.82 -0.71 -14.87
C TYR A 171 -5.15 -1.44 -15.02
N PHE A 172 -5.68 -1.99 -13.93
CA PHE A 172 -7.07 -2.47 -13.85
C PHE A 172 -7.86 -1.57 -12.92
N ASP A 173 -9.04 -1.17 -13.35
CA ASP A 173 -10.03 -0.57 -12.44
C ASP A 173 -10.80 -1.65 -11.66
N SER A 174 -11.65 -1.23 -10.72
CA SER A 174 -12.45 -2.12 -9.88
C SER A 174 -13.47 -2.98 -10.66
N ASN A 175 -13.71 -2.67 -11.94
CA ASN A 175 -14.62 -3.41 -12.81
C ASN A 175 -13.88 -4.38 -13.74
N ASP A 176 -12.61 -4.69 -13.48
CA ASP A 176 -11.77 -5.52 -14.35
C ASP A 176 -11.57 -4.94 -15.77
N THR A 177 -11.68 -3.61 -15.92
CA THR A 177 -11.30 -2.96 -17.18
C THR A 177 -9.81 -2.67 -17.16
N SER A 178 -9.09 -3.16 -18.17
CA SER A 178 -7.67 -2.88 -18.35
C SER A 178 -7.44 -1.60 -19.16
N TYR A 179 -6.40 -0.87 -18.76
CA TYR A 179 -5.87 0.30 -19.43
C TYR A 179 -4.39 0.05 -19.68
N ILE A 180 -3.98 0.05 -20.95
CA ILE A 180 -2.64 -0.40 -21.37
C ILE A 180 -1.97 0.73 -22.13
N VAL A 181 -0.78 1.12 -21.70
CA VAL A 181 0.02 2.14 -22.40
C VAL A 181 0.80 1.48 -23.52
N ASP A 182 0.46 1.80 -24.76
CA ASP A 182 1.18 1.36 -25.95
C ASP A 182 2.04 2.51 -26.47
N VAL A 183 3.31 2.48 -26.11
CA VAL A 183 4.32 3.46 -26.49
C VAL A 183 4.57 3.44 -27.98
N GLY A 184 4.61 2.24 -28.59
CA GLY A 184 4.88 2.09 -30.02
C GLY A 184 3.78 2.69 -30.90
N LYS A 185 2.57 2.84 -30.36
CA LYS A 185 1.43 3.49 -31.02
C LYS A 185 1.08 4.86 -30.44
N ALA A 186 1.76 5.30 -29.39
CA ALA A 186 1.50 6.54 -28.64
C ALA A 186 0.04 6.69 -28.19
N VAL A 187 -0.57 5.60 -27.71
CA VAL A 187 -1.97 5.57 -27.25
C VAL A 187 -2.11 4.80 -25.94
N VAL A 188 -3.27 4.98 -25.30
CA VAL A 188 -3.71 4.09 -24.23
C VAL A 188 -4.96 3.33 -24.70
N TRP A 189 -4.87 2.00 -24.62
CA TRP A 189 -5.95 1.08 -24.92
C TRP A 189 -6.81 0.86 -23.68
N LYS A 190 -8.13 0.80 -23.85
CA LYS A 190 -9.12 0.37 -22.85
C LYS A 190 -9.80 -0.91 -23.33
N LEU A 191 -9.83 -1.93 -22.48
CA LEU A 191 -10.48 -3.21 -22.77
C LEU A 191 -11.08 -3.79 -21.49
N LEU A 192 -12.35 -4.21 -21.52
CA LEU A 192 -12.90 -5.03 -20.44
C LEU A 192 -12.25 -6.41 -20.46
N LYS A 193 -11.89 -6.98 -19.30
CA LYS A 193 -11.34 -8.34 -19.21
C LYS A 193 -12.11 -9.34 -20.08
N ASN A 194 -11.36 -10.07 -20.92
CA ASN A 194 -11.85 -11.04 -21.90
C ASN A 194 -12.66 -10.48 -23.08
N ALA A 195 -12.79 -9.16 -23.23
CA ALA A 195 -13.43 -8.59 -24.41
C ALA A 195 -12.57 -8.82 -25.67
N ALA A 196 -13.24 -8.96 -26.81
CA ALA A 196 -12.59 -9.24 -28.10
C ALA A 196 -11.96 -8.00 -28.75
N THR A 197 -12.35 -6.79 -28.34
CA THR A 197 -11.98 -5.54 -29.03
C THR A 197 -11.58 -4.45 -28.05
N ALA A 198 -10.41 -3.86 -28.25
CA ALA A 198 -9.94 -2.72 -27.48
C ALA A 198 -10.29 -1.39 -28.13
N THR A 199 -10.36 -0.34 -27.32
CA THR A 199 -10.66 1.02 -27.78
C THR A 199 -9.54 1.97 -27.36
N VAL A 200 -9.22 2.94 -28.21
CA VAL A 200 -8.27 4.00 -27.86
C VAL A 200 -9.00 5.06 -27.04
N ILE A 201 -8.51 5.35 -25.84
CA ILE A 201 -9.12 6.34 -24.94
C ILE A 201 -8.23 7.56 -24.68
N ALA A 202 -6.96 7.52 -25.10
CA ALA A 202 -6.01 8.61 -25.00
C ALA A 202 -4.94 8.47 -26.08
N GLY A 203 -4.44 9.60 -26.59
CA GLY A 203 -3.57 9.63 -27.76
C GLY A 203 -4.34 9.45 -29.08
N GLN A 204 -3.59 9.45 -30.18
CA GLN A 204 -4.14 9.39 -31.53
C GLN A 204 -3.36 8.37 -32.37
N LEU A 205 -4.06 7.32 -32.84
CA LEU A 205 -3.43 6.29 -33.67
C LEU A 205 -2.82 6.89 -34.95
N GLY A 206 -1.60 6.47 -35.25
CA GLY A 206 -0.86 6.92 -36.44
C GLY A 206 -0.35 8.36 -36.36
N SER A 207 -0.48 9.03 -35.21
CA SER A 207 -0.02 10.41 -35.04
C SER A 207 0.41 10.68 -33.59
N ASP A 208 1.71 10.52 -33.32
CA ASP A 208 2.33 10.99 -32.09
C ASP A 208 2.66 12.49 -32.17
N GLY A 209 2.83 13.12 -31.00
CA GLY A 209 3.13 14.55 -30.95
C GLY A 209 2.72 15.22 -29.65
N SER A 210 2.68 16.55 -29.68
CA SER A 210 2.45 17.42 -28.51
C SER A 210 1.05 18.04 -28.46
N ASN A 211 0.20 17.80 -29.46
CA ASN A 211 -1.17 18.31 -29.45
C ASN A 211 -1.96 17.72 -28.27
N ALA A 212 -3.07 18.35 -27.89
CA ALA A 212 -3.86 17.91 -26.74
C ALA A 212 -4.44 16.49 -26.91
N SER A 213 -4.70 16.06 -28.15
CA SER A 213 -5.15 14.70 -28.49
C SER A 213 -4.02 13.71 -28.74
N GLN A 214 -2.76 14.16 -28.74
CA GLN A 214 -1.60 13.33 -29.04
C GLN A 214 -0.80 13.08 -27.77
N LEU A 215 -0.07 11.96 -27.79
CA LEU A 215 0.95 11.61 -26.82
C LEU A 215 2.27 11.42 -27.55
N TYR A 216 3.38 11.49 -26.84
CA TYR A 216 4.68 11.12 -27.35
C TYR A 216 5.49 10.36 -26.30
N ASN A 217 5.73 9.08 -26.60
CA ASN A 217 6.37 8.13 -25.70
C ASN A 217 5.70 8.11 -24.29
N PRO A 218 4.38 7.83 -24.21
CA PRO A 218 3.70 7.74 -22.93
C PRO A 218 4.26 6.58 -22.10
N GLN A 219 4.23 6.67 -20.77
CA GLN A 219 4.88 5.68 -19.89
C GLN A 219 3.90 5.02 -18.91
N GLY A 220 3.30 5.81 -18.02
CA GLY A 220 2.36 5.34 -17.00
C GLY A 220 0.93 5.80 -17.23
N VAL A 221 -0.01 5.04 -16.70
CA VAL A 221 -1.45 5.35 -16.74
C VAL A 221 -2.09 5.15 -15.37
N TYR A 222 -3.04 6.02 -15.03
CA TYR A 222 -3.93 5.83 -13.89
C TYR A 222 -5.35 6.28 -14.25
N VAL A 223 -6.36 5.67 -13.61
CA VAL A 223 -7.76 6.01 -13.81
C VAL A 223 -8.40 6.36 -12.48
N ASP A 224 -9.04 7.54 -12.39
CA ASP A 224 -9.70 8.00 -11.16
C ASP A 224 -11.10 7.39 -10.97
N SER A 225 -11.75 7.64 -9.83
CA SER A 225 -13.09 7.08 -9.54
C SER A 225 -14.18 7.57 -10.50
N LYS A 226 -13.93 8.64 -11.25
CA LYS A 226 -14.82 9.19 -12.29
C LYS A 226 -14.49 8.66 -13.69
N SER A 227 -13.59 7.68 -13.78
CA SER A 227 -13.08 7.11 -15.02
C SER A 227 -12.35 8.10 -15.92
N ASN A 228 -11.81 9.19 -15.36
CA ASN A 228 -10.87 10.04 -16.11
C ASN A 228 -9.51 9.33 -16.17
N VAL A 229 -8.86 9.42 -17.33
CA VAL A 229 -7.58 8.76 -17.58
C VAL A 229 -6.45 9.77 -17.49
N TYR A 230 -5.42 9.45 -16.71
CA TYR A 230 -4.24 10.28 -16.54
C TYR A 230 -3.06 9.54 -17.14
N VAL A 231 -2.34 10.20 -18.04
CA VAL A 231 -1.25 9.59 -18.78
C VAL A 231 0.02 10.41 -18.57
N SER A 232 1.09 9.70 -18.25
CA SER A 232 2.43 10.28 -18.23
C SER A 232 2.94 10.40 -19.66
N ASP A 233 2.97 11.61 -20.21
CA ASP A 233 3.38 11.92 -21.57
C ASP A 233 4.87 12.32 -21.57
N CYS A 234 5.75 11.32 -21.37
CA CYS A 234 7.14 11.50 -20.93
C CYS A 234 7.93 12.47 -21.82
N VAL A 235 7.91 12.31 -23.14
CA VAL A 235 8.75 13.17 -24.01
C VAL A 235 8.17 14.58 -24.15
N ASN A 236 6.87 14.75 -23.91
CA ASN A 236 6.26 16.07 -23.83
C ASN A 236 6.40 16.71 -22.44
N ASP A 237 7.06 16.09 -21.47
CA ASP A 237 7.31 16.64 -20.13
C ASP A 237 6.03 17.08 -19.38
N ARG A 238 4.92 16.34 -19.57
CA ARG A 238 3.61 16.69 -19.01
C ARG A 238 2.79 15.49 -18.56
N ILE A 239 1.79 15.74 -17.72
CA ILE A 239 0.71 14.79 -17.45
C ILE A 239 -0.55 15.26 -18.16
N GLN A 240 -1.14 14.39 -18.97
CA GLN A 240 -2.39 14.62 -19.68
C GLN A 240 -3.54 13.92 -18.94
N LYS A 241 -4.60 14.66 -18.63
CA LYS A 241 -5.87 14.14 -18.12
C LYS A 241 -6.91 14.12 -19.24
N TYR A 242 -7.49 12.98 -19.51
CA TYR A 242 -8.59 12.78 -20.43
C TYR A 242 -9.86 12.58 -19.61
N ILE A 243 -10.82 13.48 -19.77
CA ILE A 243 -12.15 13.29 -19.16
C ILE A 243 -12.79 12.05 -19.79
N ASN A 244 -13.52 11.25 -19.01
CA ASN A 244 -14.18 10.05 -19.52
C ASN A 244 -14.99 10.35 -20.82
N GLY A 245 -14.65 9.67 -21.91
CA GLY A 245 -15.23 9.86 -23.24
C GLY A 245 -14.61 10.97 -24.11
N SER A 246 -13.69 11.79 -23.58
CA SER A 246 -12.95 12.80 -24.33
C SER A 246 -11.68 12.20 -24.96
N THR A 247 -11.40 12.55 -26.22
CA THR A 247 -10.13 12.25 -26.90
C THR A 247 -9.13 13.42 -26.81
N VAL A 248 -9.52 14.53 -26.19
CA VAL A 248 -8.68 15.71 -25.99
C VAL A 248 -8.24 15.76 -24.53
N GLY A 249 -6.93 15.72 -24.31
CA GLY A 249 -6.31 15.76 -23.00
C GLY A 249 -6.07 17.18 -22.49
N ILE A 250 -6.21 17.35 -21.18
CA ILE A 250 -5.93 18.57 -20.44
C ILE A 250 -4.59 18.40 -19.73
N THR A 251 -3.66 19.33 -19.92
CA THR A 251 -2.40 19.32 -19.18
C THR A 251 -2.62 19.78 -17.75
N ILE A 252 -2.42 18.86 -16.79
CA ILE A 252 -2.65 19.11 -15.35
C ILE A 252 -1.36 19.28 -14.54
N ALA A 253 -0.22 18.83 -15.08
CA ALA A 253 1.09 19.01 -14.48
C ALA A 253 2.19 19.08 -15.55
N GLY A 254 3.26 19.79 -15.25
CA GLY A 254 4.34 20.08 -16.21
C GLY A 254 4.00 21.23 -17.16
N VAL A 255 4.98 21.56 -18.00
CA VAL A 255 4.86 22.49 -19.12
C VAL A 255 5.40 21.77 -20.34
N CYS A 256 4.59 21.68 -21.39
CA CYS A 256 4.90 20.87 -22.57
C CYS A 256 6.28 21.24 -23.14
N ARG A 257 7.15 20.24 -23.30
CA ARG A 257 8.53 20.37 -23.82
C ARG A 257 9.40 21.38 -23.03
N SER A 258 9.14 21.52 -21.74
CA SER A 258 9.90 22.39 -20.83
C SER A 258 10.44 21.60 -19.66
N ARG A 259 11.35 20.67 -19.94
CA ARG A 259 12.09 19.94 -18.91
C ARG A 259 12.92 20.85 -18.01
N GLY A 260 12.95 20.52 -16.73
CA GLY A 260 13.76 21.21 -15.73
C GLY A 260 13.40 20.83 -14.31
N LEU A 261 14.03 21.52 -13.35
CA LEU A 261 13.89 21.24 -11.91
C LEU A 261 12.88 22.15 -11.21
N ALA A 262 12.34 23.17 -11.90
CA ALA A 262 11.33 24.04 -11.31
C ALA A 262 10.09 23.24 -10.87
N LEU A 263 9.31 23.79 -9.92
CA LEU A 263 8.17 23.08 -9.35
C LEU A 263 7.02 22.85 -10.34
N ASN A 264 7.02 23.53 -11.48
CA ASN A 264 6.08 23.36 -12.58
C ASN A 264 6.68 22.64 -13.80
N GLN A 265 7.93 22.17 -13.71
CA GLN A 265 8.62 21.43 -14.76
C GLN A 265 8.76 19.96 -14.36
N LEU A 266 8.62 19.08 -15.35
CA LEU A 266 8.85 17.63 -15.24
C LEU A 266 9.92 17.23 -16.26
N SER A 267 10.58 16.09 -16.07
CA SER A 267 11.59 15.58 -17.01
C SER A 267 11.37 14.08 -17.19
N CYS A 268 10.71 13.71 -18.29
CA CYS A 268 10.23 12.35 -18.55
C CYS A 268 9.60 11.70 -17.31
N SER A 269 8.38 12.12 -16.98
CA SER A 269 7.61 11.45 -15.95
C SER A 269 7.36 9.99 -16.36
N ARG A 270 7.58 9.04 -15.44
CA ARG A 270 7.55 7.60 -15.75
C ARG A 270 6.24 6.95 -15.34
N ASN A 271 5.81 7.18 -14.11
CA ASN A 271 4.57 6.63 -13.59
C ASN A 271 3.85 7.67 -12.73
N LEU A 272 2.58 7.42 -12.42
CA LEU A 272 1.75 8.27 -11.59
C LEU A 272 0.73 7.45 -10.80
N VAL A 273 0.28 8.00 -9.68
CA VAL A 273 -0.82 7.46 -8.89
C VAL A 273 -1.66 8.61 -8.35
N ILE A 274 -2.96 8.39 -8.19
CA ILE A 274 -3.87 9.35 -7.58
C ILE A 274 -4.23 8.88 -6.16
N ASP A 275 -4.40 9.84 -5.26
CA ASP A 275 -4.83 9.55 -3.89
C ASP A 275 -6.27 9.04 -3.83
N SER A 276 -6.66 8.44 -2.70
CA SER A 276 -8.01 7.89 -2.51
C SER A 276 -9.14 8.93 -2.58
N THR A 277 -8.80 10.23 -2.57
CA THR A 277 -9.77 11.33 -2.64
C THR A 277 -9.91 11.92 -4.05
N ASP A 278 -9.16 11.40 -5.03
CA ASP A 278 -9.02 11.95 -6.39
C ASP A 278 -8.58 13.41 -6.46
N ARG A 279 -8.00 13.94 -5.38
CA ARG A 279 -7.61 15.34 -5.26
C ARG A 279 -6.18 15.56 -5.70
N TYR A 280 -5.30 14.60 -5.45
CA TYR A 280 -3.88 14.73 -5.71
C TYR A 280 -3.36 13.63 -6.62
N VAL A 281 -2.57 14.04 -7.61
CA VAL A 281 -1.75 13.14 -8.40
C VAL A 281 -0.31 13.20 -7.91
N TYR A 282 0.29 12.04 -7.69
CA TYR A 282 1.71 11.85 -7.41
C TYR A 282 2.39 11.34 -8.67
N ILE A 283 3.43 12.02 -9.10
CA ILE A 283 4.09 11.83 -10.40
C ILE A 283 5.54 11.48 -10.14
N VAL A 284 5.99 10.35 -10.67
CA VAL A 284 7.39 9.97 -10.67
C VAL A 284 8.12 10.79 -11.74
N ASP A 285 8.78 11.85 -11.32
CA ASP A 285 9.59 12.73 -12.16
C ASP A 285 11.01 12.14 -12.24
N GLY A 286 11.11 11.03 -12.97
CA GLY A 286 12.19 10.06 -12.86
C GLY A 286 13.58 10.63 -13.14
N ASN A 287 13.74 11.41 -14.20
CA ASN A 287 15.04 11.99 -14.54
C ASN A 287 15.48 13.08 -13.55
N ASN A 288 14.52 13.67 -12.82
CA ASN A 288 14.78 14.63 -11.77
C ASN A 288 14.92 13.98 -10.38
N ASN A 289 14.86 12.65 -10.26
CA ASN A 289 15.08 11.93 -9.00
C ASN A 289 14.14 12.36 -7.87
N ARG A 290 12.86 12.60 -8.20
CA ARG A 290 11.84 13.06 -7.26
C ARG A 290 10.45 12.51 -7.57
N VAL A 291 9.56 12.60 -6.61
CA VAL A 291 8.12 12.48 -6.83
C VAL A 291 7.49 13.85 -6.60
N MET A 292 6.68 14.30 -7.56
CA MET A 292 5.94 15.56 -7.46
C MET A 292 4.47 15.31 -7.15
N ARG A 293 3.84 16.18 -6.36
CA ARG A 293 2.40 16.19 -6.10
C ARG A 293 1.75 17.44 -6.70
N TYR A 294 0.66 17.23 -7.45
CA TYR A 294 -0.19 18.29 -8.01
C TYR A 294 -1.65 18.02 -7.68
N GLN A 295 -2.51 19.05 -7.78
CA GLN A 295 -3.95 18.82 -7.73
C GLN A 295 -4.44 18.28 -9.08
N THR A 296 -5.43 17.40 -9.07
CA THR A 296 -6.00 16.79 -10.30
C THR A 296 -6.82 17.79 -11.16
N ASN A 297 -7.08 18.99 -10.63
CA ASN A 297 -7.71 20.12 -11.33
C ASN A 297 -6.74 21.27 -11.63
N SER A 298 -5.42 21.09 -11.40
CA SER A 298 -4.40 22.07 -11.80
C SER A 298 -4.34 22.22 -13.32
N THR A 299 -3.72 23.31 -13.79
CA THR A 299 -3.46 23.57 -15.20
C THR A 299 -1.96 23.61 -15.50
N SER A 300 -1.59 23.51 -16.78
CA SER A 300 -0.22 23.69 -17.27
C SER A 300 0.48 24.89 -16.60
N GLY A 301 1.72 24.68 -16.14
CA GLY A 301 2.53 25.71 -15.49
C GLY A 301 2.24 25.95 -14.01
N THR A 302 1.24 25.30 -13.41
CA THR A 302 1.00 25.32 -11.96
C THR A 302 2.23 24.76 -11.22
N ASN A 303 2.64 25.37 -10.11
CA ASN A 303 3.69 24.80 -9.26
C ASN A 303 3.13 23.61 -8.46
N GLY A 304 3.80 22.47 -8.53
CA GLY A 304 3.57 21.33 -7.66
C GLY A 304 4.35 21.43 -6.34
N VAL A 305 4.35 20.32 -5.59
CA VAL A 305 5.11 20.15 -4.35
C VAL A 305 5.96 18.89 -4.44
N VAL A 306 7.21 18.94 -3.97
CA VAL A 306 8.04 17.73 -3.87
C VAL A 306 7.45 16.83 -2.77
N ALA A 307 6.99 15.64 -3.16
CA ALA A 307 6.42 14.66 -2.25
C ALA A 307 7.45 13.65 -1.73
N ALA A 308 8.51 13.37 -2.50
CA ALA A 308 9.61 12.50 -2.10
C ALA A 308 10.88 12.80 -2.92
N GLY A 309 12.05 12.50 -2.35
CA GLY A 309 13.36 12.72 -2.98
C GLY A 309 13.88 14.16 -2.89
N SER A 310 15.13 14.36 -3.31
CA SER A 310 15.91 15.59 -3.08
C SER A 310 16.39 16.30 -4.37
N ASN A 311 15.79 15.98 -5.52
CA ASN A 311 16.28 16.39 -6.85
C ASN A 311 17.70 15.88 -7.21
N THR A 312 18.31 15.05 -6.35
CA THR A 312 19.66 14.54 -6.53
C THR A 312 19.65 13.03 -6.47
N ALA A 313 20.24 12.41 -7.50
CA ALA A 313 20.40 10.97 -7.57
C ALA A 313 21.25 10.45 -6.39
N GLY A 314 20.78 9.41 -5.70
CA GLY A 314 21.57 8.75 -4.67
C GLY A 314 20.85 7.59 -4.00
N ASN A 315 21.59 6.88 -3.14
CA ASN A 315 21.13 5.68 -2.44
C ASN A 315 20.91 5.94 -0.93
N GLY A 316 20.94 7.21 -0.49
CA GLY A 316 20.62 7.60 0.88
C GLY A 316 19.11 7.69 1.10
N ILE A 317 18.68 7.66 2.37
CA ILE A 317 17.25 7.70 2.75
C ILE A 317 16.51 9.00 2.38
N THR A 318 17.24 10.05 1.98
CA THR A 318 16.69 11.33 1.51
C THR A 318 16.65 11.44 -0.02
N GLN A 319 17.20 10.46 -0.74
CA GLN A 319 17.41 10.51 -2.18
C GLN A 319 16.63 9.41 -2.89
N LEU A 320 16.21 9.69 -4.11
CA LEU A 320 15.77 8.68 -5.06
C LEU A 320 16.83 8.57 -6.16
N ARG A 321 16.88 7.44 -6.86
CA ARG A 321 17.79 7.26 -8.00
C ARG A 321 17.03 6.73 -9.20
N ALA A 322 16.74 7.65 -10.12
CA ALA A 322 15.92 7.43 -11.30
C ALA A 322 14.65 6.62 -10.96
N PRO A 323 13.76 7.09 -10.06
CA PRO A 323 12.59 6.31 -9.65
C PRO A 323 11.70 5.96 -10.87
N TRP A 324 10.93 4.86 -10.79
CA TRP A 324 10.12 4.37 -11.91
C TRP A 324 8.64 4.19 -11.56
N GLY A 325 8.32 3.12 -10.85
CA GLY A 325 6.97 2.78 -10.43
C GLY A 325 6.59 3.45 -9.11
N ILE A 326 5.29 3.70 -8.94
CA ILE A 326 4.74 4.24 -7.71
C ILE A 326 3.40 3.57 -7.38
N GLN A 327 3.15 3.34 -6.09
CA GLN A 327 1.85 2.93 -5.57
C GLN A 327 1.52 3.78 -4.34
N TYR A 328 0.30 4.31 -4.31
CA TYR A 328 -0.26 5.01 -3.15
C TYR A 328 -0.98 4.00 -2.26
N LEU A 329 -0.81 4.15 -0.95
CA LEU A 329 -1.52 3.37 0.05
C LEU A 329 -2.25 4.33 1.02
N PRO A 330 -3.59 4.39 0.98
CA PRO A 330 -4.38 5.15 1.94
C PRO A 330 -4.38 4.43 3.29
N THR A 331 -3.46 4.85 4.17
CA THR A 331 -3.52 4.58 5.63
C THR A 331 -3.39 5.92 6.36
N ILE A 332 -3.38 5.93 7.70
CA ILE A 332 -3.05 7.11 8.53
C ILE A 332 -1.94 8.00 7.95
N SER A 333 -0.90 7.40 7.38
CA SER A 333 0.30 8.11 6.90
C SER A 333 0.35 8.31 5.38
N ASN A 334 -0.64 7.85 4.62
CA ASN A 334 -0.74 8.04 3.17
C ASN A 334 0.55 7.69 2.39
N TYR A 335 1.08 6.49 2.61
CA TYR A 335 2.40 6.10 2.11
C TYR A 335 2.46 6.04 0.57
N LEU A 336 3.61 6.45 0.03
CA LEU A 336 4.06 6.21 -1.34
C LEU A 336 5.09 5.10 -1.33
N TYR A 337 4.86 4.06 -2.12
CA TYR A 337 5.82 2.99 -2.39
C TYR A 337 6.42 3.24 -3.77
N ILE A 338 7.73 3.45 -3.83
CA ILE A 338 8.43 3.95 -5.00
C ILE A 338 9.57 3.00 -5.34
N THR A 339 9.62 2.50 -6.57
CA THR A 339 10.76 1.71 -7.04
C THR A 339 11.88 2.65 -7.48
N ASN A 340 13.07 2.46 -6.92
CA ASN A 340 14.30 3.09 -7.36
C ASN A 340 14.95 2.19 -8.40
N TYR A 341 14.74 2.50 -9.68
CA TYR A 341 15.28 1.72 -10.79
C TYR A 341 16.82 1.65 -10.70
N ASP A 342 17.52 2.78 -10.78
CA ASP A 342 18.99 2.77 -10.70
C ASP A 342 19.49 2.54 -9.26
N GLY A 343 18.63 2.69 -8.26
CA GLY A 343 18.96 2.41 -6.85
C GLY A 343 18.72 0.97 -6.42
N HIS A 344 18.21 0.11 -7.31
CA HIS A 344 17.99 -1.33 -7.10
C HIS A 344 17.21 -1.68 -5.83
N SER A 345 16.24 -0.83 -5.47
CA SER A 345 15.51 -0.93 -4.21
C SER A 345 14.09 -0.40 -4.33
N VAL A 346 13.29 -0.63 -3.28
CA VAL A 346 11.98 0.00 -3.11
C VAL A 346 12.00 0.83 -1.83
N MET A 347 11.50 2.06 -1.93
CA MET A 347 11.35 2.96 -0.79
C MET A 347 9.88 3.18 -0.46
N ARG A 348 9.58 3.25 0.82
CA ARG A 348 8.32 3.76 1.36
C ARG A 348 8.53 5.19 1.86
N TRP A 349 7.63 6.10 1.52
CA TRP A 349 7.76 7.53 1.82
C TRP A 349 6.42 8.11 2.30
N ILE A 350 6.44 8.93 3.36
CA ILE A 350 5.27 9.73 3.75
C ILE A 350 5.33 11.03 2.94
N PRO A 351 4.32 11.39 2.12
CA PRO A 351 4.37 12.57 1.28
C PRO A 351 4.86 13.82 2.02
N SER A 352 5.87 14.49 1.46
CA SER A 352 6.52 15.70 2.02
C SER A 352 7.38 15.47 3.27
N ALA A 353 7.59 14.23 3.72
CA ALA A 353 8.62 13.92 4.72
C ALA A 353 10.02 14.15 4.15
N SER A 354 10.98 14.47 5.01
CA SER A 354 12.37 14.74 4.63
C SER A 354 13.16 13.49 4.23
N SER A 355 12.69 12.30 4.58
CA SER A 355 13.31 11.01 4.27
C SER A 355 12.27 9.90 4.14
N GLY A 356 12.62 8.86 3.39
CA GLY A 356 11.88 7.61 3.31
C GLY A 356 12.59 6.45 4.00
N GLU A 357 12.07 5.25 3.77
CA GLU A 357 12.58 3.99 4.33
C GLU A 357 12.75 2.95 3.23
N PHE A 358 13.88 2.25 3.22
CA PHE A 358 14.08 1.10 2.33
C PHE A 358 13.32 -0.12 2.85
N ILE A 359 12.46 -0.66 2.00
CA ILE A 359 11.59 -1.80 2.35
C ILE A 359 11.90 -3.07 1.53
N ALA A 360 12.61 -2.95 0.42
CA ALA A 360 13.12 -4.08 -0.37
C ALA A 360 14.35 -3.71 -1.20
N GLY A 361 15.14 -4.72 -1.57
CA GLY A 361 16.41 -4.56 -2.28
C GLY A 361 17.53 -3.99 -1.40
N THR A 362 18.74 -3.95 -1.97
CA THR A 362 19.92 -3.39 -1.31
C THR A 362 20.28 -2.08 -2.03
N PRO A 363 20.12 -0.91 -1.39
CA PRO A 363 20.32 0.38 -2.04
C PRO A 363 21.69 0.49 -2.71
N GLY A 364 21.70 0.76 -4.03
CA GLY A 364 22.91 0.91 -4.81
C GLY A 364 23.60 -0.39 -5.25
N THR A 365 23.06 -1.56 -4.89
CA THR A 365 23.64 -2.87 -5.21
C THR A 365 22.63 -3.74 -5.93
N SER A 366 22.85 -3.99 -7.21
CA SER A 366 22.06 -4.95 -7.99
C SER A 366 22.37 -6.39 -7.55
N GLY A 367 21.37 -7.26 -7.57
CA GLY A 367 21.56 -8.70 -7.36
C GLY A 367 20.30 -9.50 -7.68
N SER A 368 20.40 -10.83 -7.65
CA SER A 368 19.32 -11.78 -7.99
C SER A 368 18.91 -12.70 -6.83
N THR A 369 19.41 -12.44 -5.61
CA THR A 369 19.01 -13.16 -4.40
C THR A 369 17.57 -12.81 -4.00
N ALA A 370 17.04 -13.48 -2.97
CA ALA A 370 15.71 -13.16 -2.44
C ALA A 370 15.64 -11.78 -1.73
N THR A 371 16.78 -11.18 -1.39
CA THR A 371 16.85 -9.87 -0.69
C THR A 371 17.38 -8.74 -1.58
N THR A 372 17.78 -9.05 -2.82
CA THR A 372 18.29 -8.07 -3.78
C THR A 372 17.37 -7.97 -4.98
N LEU A 373 17.41 -6.82 -5.63
CA LEU A 373 16.68 -6.52 -6.86
C LEU A 373 17.68 -6.02 -7.91
N SER A 374 17.27 -6.04 -9.17
CA SER A 374 18.00 -5.46 -10.30
C SER A 374 17.05 -4.58 -11.10
N SER A 375 17.28 -3.29 -11.01
CA SER A 375 16.54 -2.26 -11.74
C SER A 375 15.00 -2.32 -11.65
N PRO A 376 14.39 -2.43 -10.45
CA PRO A 376 12.96 -2.68 -10.32
C PRO A 376 12.10 -1.58 -10.95
N ARG A 377 10.98 -1.97 -11.59
CA ARG A 377 10.04 -1.07 -12.28
C ARG A 377 8.65 -1.09 -11.66
N GLY A 378 7.70 -1.83 -12.23
CA GLY A 378 6.32 -1.88 -11.73
C GLY A 378 6.22 -2.35 -10.28
N ILE A 379 5.26 -1.81 -9.55
CA ILE A 379 4.97 -2.14 -8.16
C ILE A 379 3.47 -2.17 -7.90
N LYS A 380 3.01 -3.16 -7.14
CA LYS A 380 1.64 -3.25 -6.63
C LYS A 380 1.62 -3.76 -5.20
N LEU A 381 0.62 -3.31 -4.45
CA LEU A 381 0.31 -3.81 -3.12
C LEU A 381 -1.05 -4.51 -3.20
N ASP A 382 -1.20 -5.61 -2.49
CA ASP A 382 -2.52 -6.19 -2.23
C ASP A 382 -3.13 -5.64 -0.93
N SER A 383 -4.34 -6.10 -0.61
CA SER A 383 -5.07 -5.72 0.61
C SER A 383 -4.39 -6.17 1.91
N TYR A 384 -3.45 -7.11 1.85
CA TYR A 384 -2.66 -7.59 2.99
C TYR A 384 -1.28 -6.92 3.05
N LEU A 385 -1.05 -5.90 2.22
CA LEU A 385 0.20 -5.17 2.12
C LEU A 385 1.39 -6.02 1.69
N ASN A 386 1.14 -7.12 0.98
CA ASN A 386 2.17 -7.83 0.24
C ASN A 386 2.53 -7.00 -1.00
N MET A 387 3.83 -6.81 -1.22
CA MET A 387 4.38 -5.97 -2.26
C MET A 387 4.91 -6.83 -3.40
N PHE A 388 4.37 -6.60 -4.59
CA PHE A 388 4.78 -7.22 -5.84
C PHE A 388 5.64 -6.22 -6.61
N VAL A 389 6.79 -6.68 -7.10
CA VAL A 389 7.76 -5.84 -7.80
C VAL A 389 8.19 -6.55 -9.07
N ALA A 390 8.07 -5.87 -10.20
CA ALA A 390 8.71 -6.29 -11.44
C ALA A 390 10.21 -6.06 -11.30
N ASP A 391 10.95 -7.14 -11.07
CA ASP A 391 12.41 -7.16 -10.92
C ASP A 391 13.03 -7.19 -12.33
N TYR A 392 12.86 -6.08 -13.05
CA TYR A 392 13.07 -5.90 -14.48
C TYR A 392 14.40 -6.47 -14.99
N GLY A 393 15.50 -6.20 -14.29
CA GLY A 393 16.84 -6.65 -14.67
C GLY A 393 17.10 -8.13 -14.37
N ASN A 394 16.22 -8.77 -13.60
CA ASN A 394 16.27 -10.20 -13.28
C ASN A 394 15.11 -10.98 -13.92
N HIS A 395 14.35 -10.41 -14.87
CA HIS A 395 13.38 -11.16 -15.68
C HIS A 395 12.33 -11.94 -14.85
N ARG A 396 11.87 -11.37 -13.73
CA ARG A 396 10.95 -12.02 -12.80
C ARG A 396 10.06 -11.01 -12.06
N VAL A 397 9.01 -11.50 -11.42
CA VAL A 397 8.21 -10.74 -10.45
C VAL A 397 8.43 -11.32 -9.06
N GLN A 398 8.81 -10.44 -8.13
CA GLN A 398 9.10 -10.76 -6.73
C GLN A 398 7.94 -10.29 -5.84
N MET A 399 7.51 -11.14 -4.91
CA MET A 399 6.56 -10.80 -3.85
C MET A 399 7.28 -10.73 -2.51
N PHE A 400 7.18 -9.59 -1.83
CA PHE A 400 7.63 -9.36 -0.46
C PHE A 400 6.42 -9.30 0.45
N CYS A 401 6.33 -10.19 1.44
CA CYS A 401 5.26 -10.09 2.42
C CYS A 401 5.42 -8.87 3.32
N GLN A 402 4.32 -8.42 3.91
CA GLN A 402 4.35 -7.26 4.80
C GLN A 402 5.44 -7.43 5.87
N ASN A 403 6.28 -6.39 6.02
CA ASN A 403 7.41 -6.34 6.95
C ASN A 403 8.51 -7.40 6.70
N ASN A 404 8.53 -8.06 5.54
CA ASN A 404 9.55 -9.02 5.15
C ASN A 404 10.40 -8.48 3.99
N ARG A 405 11.73 -8.52 4.15
CA ARG A 405 12.70 -8.09 3.13
C ARG A 405 13.18 -9.23 2.22
N THR A 406 12.67 -10.44 2.43
CA THR A 406 12.96 -11.62 1.61
C THR A 406 11.77 -11.91 0.72
N ALA A 407 12.01 -11.93 -0.59
CA ALA A 407 10.99 -12.18 -1.59
C ALA A 407 10.82 -13.65 -1.95
N ILE A 408 9.65 -13.94 -2.51
CA ILE A 408 9.32 -15.16 -3.23
C ILE A 408 9.10 -14.79 -4.71
N THR A 409 9.69 -15.56 -5.63
CA THR A 409 9.40 -15.40 -7.06
C THR A 409 7.99 -15.91 -7.35
N VAL A 410 7.14 -15.06 -7.91
CA VAL A 410 5.74 -15.40 -8.24
C VAL A 410 5.46 -15.51 -9.74
N ALA A 411 6.35 -14.96 -10.58
CA ALA A 411 6.32 -15.14 -12.03
C ALA A 411 7.73 -14.99 -12.62
N GLY A 412 7.99 -15.68 -13.74
CA GLY A 412 9.32 -15.74 -14.36
C GLY A 412 10.29 -16.68 -13.64
N THR A 413 11.33 -17.13 -14.34
CA THR A 413 12.36 -18.05 -13.79
C THR A 413 13.63 -17.35 -13.33
N GLY A 414 13.75 -16.04 -13.57
CA GLY A 414 15.02 -15.31 -13.37
C GLY A 414 15.91 -15.26 -14.62
N ALA A 415 15.54 -15.97 -15.69
CA ALA A 415 16.26 -15.99 -16.96
C ALA A 415 15.38 -15.43 -18.08
N SER A 416 15.94 -14.51 -18.87
CA SER A 416 15.29 -13.98 -20.07
C SER A 416 14.89 -15.11 -21.04
N GLY A 417 13.72 -14.98 -21.65
CA GLY A 417 13.26 -15.90 -22.69
C GLY A 417 11.81 -15.67 -23.09
N THR A 418 11.37 -16.36 -24.14
CA THR A 418 10.05 -16.22 -24.76
C THR A 418 9.05 -17.30 -24.34
N SER A 419 9.50 -18.33 -23.61
CA SER A 419 8.61 -19.41 -23.17
C SER A 419 7.53 -18.89 -22.21
N ALA A 420 6.49 -19.69 -21.99
CA ALA A 420 5.38 -19.29 -21.13
C ALA A 420 5.76 -19.17 -19.64
N THR A 421 6.88 -19.77 -19.21
CA THR A 421 7.39 -19.65 -17.83
C THR A 421 8.44 -18.56 -17.68
N GLN A 422 8.95 -18.03 -18.79
CA GLN A 422 9.98 -16.99 -18.83
C GLN A 422 9.37 -15.62 -19.14
N LEU A 423 10.07 -14.60 -18.66
CA LEU A 423 9.79 -13.20 -18.95
C LEU A 423 11.07 -12.60 -19.53
N ASP A 424 10.94 -11.48 -20.21
CA ASP A 424 12.04 -10.64 -20.64
C ASP A 424 11.73 -9.18 -20.27
N ASN A 425 12.56 -8.62 -19.39
CA ASN A 425 12.45 -7.24 -18.93
C ASN A 425 11.02 -6.82 -18.52
N PRO A 426 10.40 -7.49 -17.53
CA PRO A 426 9.04 -7.17 -17.11
C PRO A 426 8.95 -5.75 -16.55
N ASP A 427 7.96 -4.97 -17.00
CA ASP A 427 7.81 -3.55 -16.65
C ASP A 427 6.63 -3.31 -15.70
N GLY A 428 5.44 -3.04 -16.24
CA GLY A 428 4.19 -2.90 -15.49
C GLY A 428 3.65 -4.25 -14.96
N ILE A 429 2.98 -4.19 -13.80
CA ILE A 429 2.23 -5.31 -13.24
C ILE A 429 0.87 -4.83 -12.74
N ALA A 430 -0.14 -5.69 -12.84
CA ALA A 430 -1.47 -5.42 -12.31
C ALA A 430 -2.18 -6.70 -11.89
N PHE A 431 -3.24 -6.55 -11.10
CA PHE A 431 -4.12 -7.64 -10.69
C PHE A 431 -5.52 -7.38 -11.22
N ASP A 432 -6.21 -8.46 -11.61
CA ASP A 432 -7.66 -8.40 -11.73
C ASP A 432 -8.33 -8.67 -10.37
N SER A 433 -9.65 -8.50 -10.30
CA SER A 433 -10.50 -8.73 -9.13
C SER A 433 -10.39 -10.15 -8.57
N SER A 434 -9.94 -11.11 -9.38
CA SER A 434 -9.70 -12.50 -8.98
C SER A 434 -8.25 -12.72 -8.50
N MET A 435 -7.47 -11.65 -8.35
CA MET A 435 -6.05 -11.67 -7.98
C MET A 435 -5.16 -12.46 -8.96
N ASN A 436 -5.56 -12.59 -10.22
CA ASN A 436 -4.65 -13.06 -11.27
C ASN A 436 -3.62 -11.97 -11.55
N LEU A 437 -2.35 -12.37 -11.64
CA LEU A 437 -1.24 -11.45 -11.92
C LEU A 437 -1.09 -11.26 -13.43
N TYR A 438 -1.12 -10.02 -13.89
CA TYR A 438 -0.78 -9.63 -15.25
C TYR A 438 0.56 -8.93 -15.24
N VAL A 439 1.44 -9.35 -16.14
CA VAL A 439 2.80 -8.83 -16.27
C VAL A 439 2.99 -8.32 -17.68
N VAL A 440 3.37 -7.06 -17.82
CA VAL A 440 3.88 -6.49 -19.07
C VAL A 440 5.27 -7.08 -19.31
N ASP A 441 5.34 -8.07 -20.19
CA ASP A 441 6.55 -8.76 -20.58
C ASP A 441 7.22 -7.97 -21.73
N ALA A 442 7.75 -6.80 -21.38
CA ALA A 442 8.04 -5.72 -22.32
C ALA A 442 9.10 -6.08 -23.37
N GLY A 443 10.13 -6.85 -23.01
CA GLY A 443 11.16 -7.33 -23.93
C GLY A 443 10.60 -8.26 -25.01
N ASN A 444 9.54 -8.99 -24.68
CA ASN A 444 8.83 -9.89 -25.59
C ASN A 444 7.62 -9.23 -26.30
N GLY A 445 7.29 -7.97 -25.99
CA GLY A 445 6.16 -7.26 -26.60
C GLY A 445 4.80 -7.92 -26.35
N ARG A 446 4.57 -8.44 -25.13
CA ARG A 446 3.33 -9.15 -24.76
C ARG A 446 2.89 -8.87 -23.32
N VAL A 447 1.66 -9.25 -22.99
CA VAL A 447 1.17 -9.31 -21.60
C VAL A 447 0.89 -10.76 -21.22
N GLN A 448 1.51 -11.20 -20.13
CA GLN A 448 1.38 -12.55 -19.58
C GLN A 448 0.45 -12.54 -18.36
N LYS A 449 -0.56 -13.40 -18.37
CA LYS A 449 -1.47 -13.63 -17.24
C LYS A 449 -1.09 -14.90 -16.50
N PHE A 450 -0.85 -14.79 -15.20
CA PHE A 450 -0.64 -15.91 -14.28
C PHE A 450 -1.87 -16.08 -13.40
N LEU A 451 -2.41 -17.29 -13.36
CA LEU A 451 -3.62 -17.62 -12.61
C LEU A 451 -3.30 -17.84 -11.14
N LYS A 452 -4.06 -17.23 -10.25
CA LYS A 452 -3.99 -17.54 -8.82
C LYS A 452 -4.48 -18.97 -8.58
N LEU A 453 -3.77 -19.72 -7.72
CA LEU A 453 -4.03 -21.13 -7.40
C LEU A 453 -4.91 -21.33 -6.17
#